data_AF-A0AA95KPA6-F1
#
_entry.id   AF-A0AA95KPA6-F1
#
_cell.length_a   1.000
_cell.length_b   1.000
_cell.length_c   1.000
_cell.angle_alpha   90.00
_cell.angle_beta   90.00
_cell.angle_gamma   90.00
#
_symmetry.space_group_name_H-M   'P 1'
#
loop_
_entity.id
_entity.type
_entity.pdbx_description
1 polymer ?
#
loop_
_entity_poly.entity_id
_entity_poly.type
_entity_poly.pdbx_seq_one_letter_code
_entity_poly.pdbx_strand_id
1 'polypeptide(L)' 'MNNYFGCNFKRLINSYRVARAKELLDGKDCPVSELFSRCGFASKSVFYVAFRKVVGMTPLQYISQSRSPFMIQRN' A
#
# COMPACT_ATOMS: atom_id res chain seq x y z
N MET A 1 3.31 22.75 -18.26
CA MET A 1 3.10 21.56 -19.10
C MET A 1 3.56 20.33 -18.33
N ASN A 2 2.67 19.59 -17.68
CA ASN A 2 3.07 18.43 -16.85
C ASN A 2 2.04 17.32 -17.01
N ASN A 3 2.48 16.07 -17.20
CA ASN A 3 1.65 14.85 -17.23
C ASN A 3 0.83 14.54 -18.49
N TYR A 4 1.48 14.24 -19.62
CA TYR A 4 0.75 13.56 -20.69
C TYR A 4 0.59 12.04 -20.44
N PHE A 5 1.62 11.25 -20.11
CA PHE A 5 1.40 9.81 -19.82
C PHE A 5 2.32 9.16 -18.76
N GLY A 6 3.24 9.91 -18.15
CA GLY A 6 4.24 9.35 -17.23
C GLY A 6 3.80 9.22 -15.77
N CYS A 7 3.33 10.33 -15.17
CA CYS A 7 3.08 10.36 -13.73
C CYS A 7 1.63 10.03 -13.37
N ASN A 8 0.66 10.36 -14.22
CA ASN A 8 -0.74 10.03 -13.98
C ASN A 8 -0.96 8.51 -14.10
N PHE A 9 -0.50 7.90 -15.20
CA PHE A 9 -0.62 6.46 -15.39
C PHE A 9 0.10 5.65 -14.31
N LYS A 10 1.34 6.02 -13.95
CA LYS A 10 2.06 5.39 -12.83
C LYS A 10 1.30 5.53 -11.50
N ARG A 11 0.72 6.71 -11.22
CA ARG A 11 -0.07 6.92 -10.01
C ARG A 11 -1.34 6.08 -10.02
N LEU A 12 -2.03 6.00 -11.15
CA LEU A 12 -3.23 5.18 -11.33
C LEU A 12 -2.93 3.70 -11.08
N ILE A 13 -1.94 3.14 -11.79
CA ILE A 13 -1.52 1.74 -11.61
C ILE A 13 -1.08 1.47 -10.18
N ASN A 14 -0.28 2.36 -9.58
CA ASN A 14 0.13 2.19 -8.19
C ASN A 14 -1.07 2.23 -7.22
N SER A 15 -2.10 3.03 -7.51
CA SER A 15 -3.31 3.08 -6.69
C SER A 15 -4.06 1.76 -6.74
N TYR A 16 -4.21 1.15 -7.93
CA TYR A 16 -4.81 -0.18 -8.06
C TYR A 16 -3.97 -1.28 -7.37
N ARG A 17 -2.65 -1.26 -7.55
CA ARG A 17 -1.74 -2.22 -6.90
C ARG A 17 -1.79 -2.11 -5.37
N VAL A 18 -1.87 -0.89 -4.85
CA VAL A 18 -1.99 -0.63 -3.41
C VAL A 18 -3.37 -1.03 -2.89
N ALA A 19 -4.45 -0.82 -3.67
CA ALA A 19 -5.78 -1.31 -3.30
C ALA A 19 -5.76 -2.85 -3.13
N ARG A 20 -5.16 -3.57 -4.08
CA ARG A 20 -4.98 -5.02 -3.97
C ARG A 20 -4.14 -5.43 -2.74
N ALA A 21 -3.09 -4.66 -2.45
CA ALA A 21 -2.27 -4.89 -1.27
C ALA A 21 -3.10 -4.80 0.04
N LYS A 22 -4.03 -3.84 0.14
CA LYS A 22 -4.92 -3.73 1.30
C LYS A 22 -5.82 -4.94 1.46
N GLU A 23 -6.44 -5.42 0.38
CA GLU A 23 -7.30 -6.61 0.41
C GLU A 23 -6.55 -7.84 0.93
N LEU A 24 -5.32 -8.05 0.47
CA LEU A 24 -4.47 -9.17 0.91
C LEU A 24 -4.06 -9.04 2.38
N LEU A 25 -3.85 -7.83 2.87
CA LEU A 25 -3.53 -7.56 4.27
C LEU A 25 -4.72 -7.77 5.19
N ASP A 26 -5.91 -7.35 4.76
CA ASP A 26 -7.15 -7.50 5.51
C ASP A 26 -7.61 -8.96 5.57
N GLY A 27 -7.42 -9.72 4.48
CA GLY A 27 -7.65 -11.17 4.44
C GLY A 27 -6.65 -12.00 5.25
N LYS A 28 -5.54 -11.41 5.73
CA LYS A 28 -4.42 -12.09 6.41
C LYS A 28 -3.76 -13.21 5.58
N ASP A 29 -3.98 -13.22 4.27
CA ASP A 29 -3.56 -14.27 3.33
C ASP A 29 -2.10 -14.14 2.85
N CYS A 30 -1.40 -13.07 3.22
CA CYS A 30 -0.06 -12.82 2.72
C CYS A 30 0.88 -12.14 3.75
N PRO A 31 2.10 -12.68 3.96
CA PRO A 31 3.12 -11.99 4.74
C PRO A 31 3.61 -10.72 4.00
N VAL A 32 3.86 -9.66 4.76
CA VAL A 32 4.27 -8.34 4.23
C VAL A 32 5.54 -8.41 3.39
N SER A 33 6.43 -9.37 3.71
CA SER A 33 7.65 -9.65 2.97
C SER A 33 7.38 -10.08 1.53
N GLU A 34 6.24 -10.69 1.22
CA GLU A 34 5.88 -11.14 -0.14
C GLU A 34 4.85 -10.24 -0.83
N LEU A 35 4.25 -9.32 -0.09
CA LEU A 35 3.15 -8.49 -0.59
C LEU A 35 3.57 -7.64 -1.80
N PHE A 36 4.82 -7.17 -1.83
CA PHE A 36 5.31 -6.34 -2.93
C PHE A 36 5.31 -7.09 -4.27
N SER A 37 5.74 -8.36 -4.28
CA SER A 37 5.79 -9.17 -5.50
C SER A 37 4.37 -9.55 -5.95
N ARG A 38 3.49 -9.91 -5.02
CA ARG A 38 2.06 -10.20 -5.33
C ARG A 38 1.29 -9.00 -5.88
N CYS A 39 1.71 -7.79 -5.54
CA CYS A 39 1.10 -6.56 -6.04
C CYS A 39 1.82 -5.98 -7.28
N GLY A 40 2.75 -6.74 -7.89
CA GLY A 40 3.41 -6.35 -9.14
C GLY A 40 4.47 -5.25 -8.98
N PHE A 41 5.06 -5.08 -7.80
CA PHE A 41 6.20 -4.19 -7.58
C PHE A 41 7.52 -4.94 -7.76
N ALA A 42 8.48 -4.29 -8.41
CA ALA A 42 9.81 -4.86 -8.64
C ALA A 42 10.65 -4.98 -7.36
N SER A 43 10.34 -4.20 -6.32
CA SER A 43 11.05 -4.28 -5.05
C SER A 43 10.22 -3.78 -3.86
N LYS A 44 10.63 -4.21 -2.66
CA LYS A 44 10.04 -3.77 -1.39
C LYS A 44 10.10 -2.25 -1.21
N SER A 45 11.24 -1.62 -1.55
CA SER A 45 11.40 -0.17 -1.39
C SER A 45 10.43 0.63 -2.27
N VAL A 46 10.25 0.21 -3.53
CA VAL A 46 9.30 0.87 -4.46
C VAL A 46 7.86 0.69 -3.95
N PHE A 47 7.51 -0.50 -3.47
CA PHE A 47 6.22 -0.76 -2.87
C PHE A 47 5.96 0.13 -1.65
N TYR A 48 6.89 0.23 -0.70
CA TYR A 48 6.71 1.04 0.52
C TYR A 48 6.49 2.52 0.20
N VAL A 49 7.23 3.06 -0.77
CA VAL A 49 7.04 4.45 -1.22
C VAL A 49 5.67 4.64 -1.88
N ALA A 50 5.26 3.73 -2.76
CA ALA A 50 3.95 3.80 -3.43
C ALA A 50 2.80 3.65 -2.43
N PHE A 51 2.88 2.68 -1.52
CA PHE A 51 1.87 2.43 -0.50
C PHE A 51 1.72 3.62 0.43
N ARG A 52 2.84 4.18 0.95
CA ARG A 52 2.78 5.39 1.78
C ARG A 52 2.21 6.59 1.03
N LYS A 53 2.52 6.77 -0.25
CA LYS A 53 1.95 7.86 -1.06
C LYS A 53 0.44 7.74 -1.25
N VAL A 54 -0.09 6.52 -1.34
CA VAL A 54 -1.52 6.27 -1.58
C VAL A 54 -2.33 6.19 -0.28
N VAL A 55 -1.78 5.55 0.77
CA VAL A 55 -2.49 5.27 2.04
C VAL A 55 -2.12 6.26 3.15
N GLY A 56 -0.99 6.97 3.03
CA GLY A 56 -0.48 7.90 4.04
C GLY A 56 0.43 7.26 5.10
N MET A 57 0.46 5.94 5.19
CA MET A 57 1.24 5.17 6.18
C MET A 57 1.96 3.99 5.54
N THR A 58 2.91 3.37 6.24
CA THR A 58 3.59 2.17 5.75
C THR A 58 2.69 0.93 5.86
N PRO A 59 2.94 -0.12 5.05
CA PRO A 59 2.19 -1.39 5.15
C PRO A 59 2.22 -1.99 6.56
N LEU A 60 3.35 -1.90 7.26
CA LEU A 60 3.50 -2.40 8.63
C LEU A 60 2.62 -1.62 9.62
N GLN A 61 2.57 -0.28 9.51
CA GLN A 61 1.68 0.54 10.33
C GLN A 61 0.20 0.26 10.06
N TYR A 62 -0.16 0.02 8.79
CA TYR A 62 -1.52 -0.36 8.41
C TYR A 62 -1.95 -1.66 9.09
N ILE A 63 -1.10 -2.68 9.09
CA ILE A 63 -1.37 -3.97 9.73
C ILE A 63 -1.41 -3.86 11.24
N SER A 64 -0.51 -3.07 11.82
CA SER A 64 -0.52 -2.84 13.27
C SER A 64 -1.83 -2.18 13.72
N GLN A 65 -2.40 -1.27 12.92
CA GLN A 65 -3.71 -0.68 13.18
C GLN A 65 -4.84 -1.69 12.96
N SER A 66 -4.83 -2.45 11.87
CA SER A 66 -5.90 -3.44 11.63
C SER A 66 -5.92 -4.59 12.65
N ARG A 67 -4.76 -4.90 13.25
CA ARG A 67 -4.63 -5.90 14.33
C ARG A 67 -4.93 -5.36 15.72
N SER A 68 -4.92 -4.03 15.91
CA SER A 68 -5.22 -3.39 17.19
C SER A 68 -6.37 -2.39 17.05
N PRO A 69 -7.64 -2.85 17.04
CA PRO A 69 -8.80 -1.97 16.96
C PRO A 69 -8.99 -1.05 18.20
N PHE A 70 -8.12 -1.13 19.21
CA PHE A 70 -8.33 -0.52 20.53
C PHE A 70 -7.64 0.83 20.78
N MET A 71 -6.92 1.42 19.82
CA MET A 71 -6.10 2.62 20.08
C MET A 71 -6.38 3.85 19.19
N ILE A 72 -7.64 4.10 18.82
CA ILE A 72 -8.05 5.44 18.36
C ILE A 72 -9.23 5.91 19.21
N GLN A 73 -8.95 6.29 20.46
CA GLN A 73 -9.75 7.31 21.13
C GLN A 73 -9.30 8.67 20.61
N ARG A 74 -10.31 9.42 20.18
CA ARG A 74 -10.28 10.73 19.52
C ARG A 74 -9.73 11.78 20.48
N ASN A 75 -8.98 12.74 19.94
CA ASN A 75 -8.97 14.10 20.48
C ASN A 75 -9.43 15.03 19.35
#